data_AF-A0A452YSJ0-F1
#
_entry.id   AF-A0A452YSJ0-F1
#
_cell.length_a   1.000
_cell.length_b   1.000
_cell.length_c   1.000
_cell.angle_alpha   90.00
_cell.angle_beta   90.00
_cell.angle_gamma   90.00
#
_symmetry.space_group_name_H-M   'P 1'
#
loop_
_entity.id
_entity.type
_entity.pdbx_description
1 polymer ?
#
loop_
_entity_poly.entity_id
_entity_poly.type
_entity_poly.pdbx_seq_one_letter_code
_entity_poly.pdbx_strand_id
1 'polypeptide(L)'
;MGRVTAESVIFSFGTVLLDLLSGKRIPPSHALDMIRSRNIQALMDSHLEGNYSTEEATTLVNLASQCLQYEPRDRPDIKKLVSILEPLQTKSEVPSYVMLGVPKPDEPSKAPPSPTPQPQHPLSPMGEACSRMDLTAIHQILVSMHYRDDEGSNELSFQEWTQQMRDMLDARKQGDFAFRDKDFKAAIDCYTQFVDVGTMVSPTVYARRSLCHLMCDQPDAALRDAMQAQCVYPDWPTAFYMQAVALSKLDMQSDATDMLNEASQLEEKRQKSARGP
;
A
#
# COMPACT_ATOMS: atom_id res chain seq x y z
N MET A 1 -25.65 -5.52 -18.00
CA MET A 1 -26.11 -5.83 -16.64
C MET A 1 -25.89 -7.31 -16.36
N GLY A 2 -24.91 -7.64 -15.51
CA GLY A 2 -24.70 -9.01 -15.06
C GLY A 2 -25.81 -9.43 -14.09
N ARG A 3 -26.54 -10.50 -14.39
CA ARG A 3 -27.46 -11.11 -13.44
C ARG A 3 -26.64 -11.93 -12.44
N VAL A 4 -26.92 -11.77 -11.15
CA VAL A 4 -26.33 -12.61 -10.11
C VAL A 4 -26.99 -13.98 -10.20
N THR A 5 -26.23 -14.98 -10.63
CA THR A 5 -26.61 -16.40 -10.63
C THR A 5 -25.69 -17.19 -9.73
N ALA A 6 -26.10 -18.38 -9.27
CA ALA A 6 -25.29 -19.22 -8.40
C ALA A 6 -23.90 -19.51 -9.02
N GLU A 7 -23.87 -19.73 -10.33
CA GLU A 7 -22.66 -20.01 -11.10
C GLU A 7 -21.74 -18.80 -11.22
N SER A 8 -22.29 -17.59 -11.27
CA SER A 8 -21.50 -16.35 -11.22
C SER A 8 -20.87 -16.14 -9.84
N VAL A 9 -21.56 -16.52 -8.77
CA VAL A 9 -21.06 -16.44 -7.38
C VAL A 9 -19.91 -17.43 -7.20
N ILE A 10 -20.06 -18.66 -7.71
CA ILE A 10 -18.99 -19.68 -7.68
C ILE A 10 -17.75 -19.21 -8.43
N PHE A 11 -17.93 -18.56 -9.59
CA PHE A 11 -16.82 -18.01 -10.36
C PHE A 11 -16.08 -16.90 -9.60
N SER A 12 -16.82 -15.95 -9.01
CA SER A 12 -16.22 -14.90 -8.17
C SER A 12 -15.56 -15.45 -6.91
N PHE A 13 -16.08 -16.54 -6.34
CA PHE A 13 -15.41 -17.22 -5.24
C PHE A 13 -14.07 -17.79 -5.69
N GLY A 14 -14.01 -18.41 -6.87
CA GLY A 14 -12.77 -18.94 -7.45
C GLY A 14 -11.68 -17.88 -7.65
N THR A 15 -12.06 -16.66 -8.06
CA THR A 15 -11.11 -15.54 -8.19
C THR A 15 -10.60 -15.10 -6.82
N VAL A 16 -11.50 -14.93 -5.83
CA VAL A 16 -11.12 -14.52 -4.47
C VAL A 16 -10.23 -15.57 -3.80
N LEU A 17 -10.54 -16.85 -4.00
CA LEU A 17 -9.73 -17.95 -3.45
C LEU A 17 -8.32 -17.94 -4.04
N LEU A 18 -8.18 -17.70 -5.35
CA LEU A 18 -6.87 -17.60 -5.99
C LEU A 18 -6.09 -16.36 -5.52
N ASP A 19 -6.78 -15.25 -5.31
CA ASP A 19 -6.17 -14.03 -4.79
C ASP A 19 -5.60 -14.25 -3.37
N LEU A 20 -6.39 -14.92 -2.53
CA LEU A 20 -6.00 -15.26 -1.16
C LEU A 20 -4.78 -16.19 -1.13
N LEU A 21 -4.75 -17.22 -1.98
CA LEU A 21 -3.64 -18.17 -2.03
C LEU A 21 -2.33 -17.52 -2.51
N SER A 22 -2.43 -16.56 -3.43
CA SER A 22 -1.27 -15.95 -4.07
C SER A 22 -0.79 -14.64 -3.43
N GLY A 23 -1.59 -14.05 -2.54
CA GLY A 23 -1.35 -12.72 -1.98
C GLY A 23 -1.42 -11.60 -3.01
N LYS A 24 -1.99 -11.87 -4.20
CA LYS A 24 -2.03 -10.98 -5.37
C LYS A 24 -3.43 -10.95 -5.95
N ARG A 25 -3.82 -9.86 -6.61
CA ARG A 25 -5.10 -9.78 -7.33
C ARG A 25 -4.92 -10.28 -8.76
N ILE A 26 -5.45 -11.45 -9.09
CA ILE A 26 -5.24 -12.12 -10.38
C ILE A 26 -6.48 -11.93 -11.27
N PRO A 27 -6.34 -11.32 -12.47
CA PRO A 27 -7.47 -11.18 -13.39
C PRO A 27 -8.07 -12.54 -13.80
N PRO A 28 -9.40 -12.64 -13.94
CA PRO A 28 -10.06 -13.91 -14.27
C PRO A 28 -9.57 -14.58 -15.56
N SER A 29 -9.06 -13.79 -16.52
CA SER A 29 -8.47 -14.28 -17.78
C SER A 29 -7.14 -15.02 -17.59
N HIS A 30 -6.34 -14.62 -16.60
CA HIS A 30 -5.02 -15.20 -16.31
C HIS A 30 -5.04 -16.24 -15.19
N ALA A 31 -6.13 -16.26 -14.41
CA ALA A 31 -6.33 -17.17 -13.29
C ALA A 31 -6.15 -18.64 -13.71
N LEU A 32 -6.69 -19.05 -14.86
CA LEU A 32 -6.54 -20.41 -15.36
C LEU A 32 -5.12 -20.72 -15.85
N ASP A 33 -4.40 -19.77 -16.43
CA ASP A 33 -3.04 -20.00 -16.93
C ASP A 33 -2.04 -20.11 -15.78
N MET A 34 -2.23 -19.31 -14.72
CA MET A 34 -1.46 -19.43 -13.48
C MET A 34 -1.68 -20.78 -12.80
N ILE A 35 -2.93 -21.25 -12.74
CA ILE A 35 -3.27 -22.56 -12.19
C ILE A 35 -2.72 -23.70 -13.09
N ARG A 36 -2.79 -23.57 -14.42
CA ARG A 36 -2.28 -24.58 -15.37
C ARG A 36 -0.77 -24.72 -15.38
N SER A 37 -0.03 -23.69 -14.96
CA SER A 37 1.43 -23.76 -14.81
C SER A 37 1.88 -24.82 -13.80
N ARG A 38 0.97 -25.34 -12.96
CA ARG A 38 1.16 -26.40 -11.94
C ARG A 38 2.29 -26.17 -10.94
N ASN A 39 2.87 -24.97 -10.90
CA ASN A 39 3.88 -24.63 -9.92
C ASN A 39 3.22 -24.00 -8.69
N ILE A 40 2.73 -24.86 -7.79
CA ILE A 40 2.06 -24.42 -6.56
C ILE A 40 2.98 -23.53 -5.73
N GLN A 41 4.28 -23.83 -5.65
CA GLN A 41 5.24 -23.01 -4.90
C GLN A 41 5.36 -21.58 -5.45
N ALA A 42 5.29 -21.41 -6.77
CA ALA A 42 5.31 -20.09 -7.40
C ALA A 42 3.94 -19.37 -7.34
N LEU A 43 2.86 -20.13 -7.16
CA LEU A 43 1.49 -19.61 -7.06
C LEU A 43 1.16 -19.15 -5.65
N MET A 44 1.69 -19.82 -4.62
CA MET A 44 1.44 -19.47 -3.22
C MET A 44 2.14 -18.16 -2.84
N ASP A 45 1.52 -17.41 -1.92
CA ASP A 45 2.07 -16.15 -1.41
C ASP A 45 3.49 -16.35 -0.87
N SER A 46 4.43 -15.57 -1.43
CA SER A 46 5.84 -15.58 -1.04
C SER A 46 6.05 -15.21 0.43
N HIS A 47 5.13 -14.43 1.02
CA HIS A 47 5.18 -14.06 2.44
C HIS A 47 4.81 -15.21 3.39
N LEU A 48 4.24 -16.31 2.89
CA LEU A 48 4.04 -17.50 3.71
C LEU A 48 5.36 -18.23 3.99
N GLU A 49 6.44 -17.93 3.25
CA GLU A 49 7.77 -18.52 3.44
C GLU A 49 7.77 -20.07 3.47
N GLY A 50 6.80 -20.70 2.80
CA GLY A 50 6.63 -22.16 2.80
C GLY A 50 5.89 -22.74 4.00
N ASN A 51 5.36 -21.91 4.91
CA ASN A 51 4.59 -22.31 6.08
C ASN A 51 3.14 -22.70 5.73
N TYR A 52 2.96 -23.67 4.84
CA TYR A 52 1.65 -24.22 4.48
C TYR A 52 1.75 -25.71 4.13
N SER A 53 0.67 -26.46 4.33
CA SER A 53 0.61 -27.83 3.85
C SER A 53 0.50 -27.86 2.33
N THR A 54 1.41 -28.56 1.66
CA THR A 54 1.37 -28.70 0.20
C THR A 54 0.11 -29.46 -0.26
N GLU A 55 -0.41 -30.38 0.56
CA GLU A 55 -1.62 -31.15 0.26
C GLU A 55 -2.89 -30.27 0.34
N GLU A 56 -2.99 -29.43 1.36
CA GLU A 56 -4.09 -28.47 1.52
C GLU A 56 -4.03 -27.39 0.42
N ALA A 57 -2.84 -26.86 0.14
CA ALA A 57 -2.63 -25.90 -0.94
C ALA A 57 -3.03 -26.49 -2.30
N THR A 58 -2.62 -27.73 -2.60
CA THR A 58 -3.02 -28.43 -3.83
C THR A 58 -4.54 -28.55 -3.94
N THR A 59 -5.20 -28.87 -2.82
CA THR A 59 -6.66 -29.00 -2.77
C THR A 59 -7.35 -27.67 -3.07
N LEU A 60 -6.88 -26.57 -2.46
CA LEU A 60 -7.43 -25.23 -2.67
C LEU A 60 -7.17 -24.70 -4.08
N VAL A 61 -5.99 -24.95 -4.65
CA VAL A 61 -5.65 -24.59 -6.04
C VAL A 61 -6.54 -25.35 -7.03
N ASN A 62 -6.77 -26.65 -6.80
CA ASN A 62 -7.67 -27.45 -7.62
C ASN A 62 -9.13 -27.00 -7.48
N LEU A 63 -9.55 -26.56 -6.30
CA LEU A 63 -10.88 -25.99 -6.08
C LEU A 63 -11.03 -24.67 -6.85
N ALA A 64 -10.06 -23.76 -6.76
CA ALA A 64 -10.03 -22.53 -7.53
C ALA A 64 -10.11 -22.82 -9.05
N SER A 65 -9.38 -23.83 -9.52
CA SER A 65 -9.43 -24.27 -10.93
C SER A 65 -10.81 -24.71 -11.37
N GLN A 66 -11.57 -25.39 -10.51
CA GLN A 66 -12.92 -25.86 -10.82
C GLN A 66 -13.93 -24.70 -10.80
N CYS A 67 -13.78 -23.76 -9.87
CA CYS A 67 -14.62 -22.57 -9.79
C CYS A 67 -14.46 -21.64 -11.01
N LEU A 68 -13.25 -21.57 -11.57
CA LEU A 68 -12.88 -20.69 -12.68
C LEU A 68 -13.15 -21.27 -14.07
N GLN A 69 -13.85 -22.40 -14.19
CA GLN A 69 -14.19 -22.98 -15.49
C GLN A 69 -15.03 -22.02 -16.34
N TYR A 70 -14.72 -21.95 -17.64
CA TYR A 70 -15.39 -21.07 -18.59
C TYR A 70 -16.89 -21.41 -18.70
N GLU A 71 -17.19 -22.70 -18.86
CA GLU A 71 -18.55 -23.22 -18.93
C GLU A 71 -19.18 -23.30 -17.53
N PRO A 72 -20.35 -22.67 -17.29
CA PRO A 72 -21.00 -22.68 -15.97
C PRO A 72 -21.33 -24.08 -15.42
N ARG A 73 -21.60 -25.04 -16.31
CA ARG A 73 -21.91 -26.45 -16.01
C ARG A 73 -20.74 -27.24 -15.44
N ASP A 74 -19.51 -26.79 -15.71
CA ASP A 74 -18.30 -27.47 -15.24
C ASP A 74 -17.85 -26.94 -13.87
N ARG A 75 -18.53 -25.91 -13.35
CA ARG A 75 -18.27 -25.34 -12.03
C ARG A 75 -18.93 -26.20 -10.94
N PRO A 76 -18.30 -26.34 -9.76
CA PRO A 76 -18.87 -27.08 -8.64
C PRO A 76 -20.07 -26.34 -8.08
N ASP A 77 -21.07 -27.07 -7.60
CA ASP A 77 -22.14 -26.44 -6.82
C ASP A 77 -21.65 -26.05 -5.41
N ILE A 78 -22.45 -25.23 -4.74
CA ILE A 78 -22.12 -24.72 -3.39
C ILE A 78 -21.98 -25.87 -2.38
N LYS A 79 -22.75 -26.96 -2.50
CA LYS A 79 -22.68 -28.10 -1.58
C LYS A 79 -21.34 -28.83 -1.71
N LYS A 80 -20.90 -29.04 -2.94
CA LYS A 80 -19.61 -29.64 -3.27
C LYS A 80 -18.47 -28.74 -2.79
N LEU A 81 -18.58 -27.43 -2.97
CA LEU A 81 -17.61 -26.45 -2.48
C LEU A 81 -17.45 -26.54 -0.95
N VAL A 82 -18.55 -26.52 -0.20
CA VAL A 82 -18.52 -26.66 1.26
C VAL A 82 -17.91 -28.01 1.67
N SER A 83 -18.30 -29.11 1.03
CA SER A 83 -17.76 -30.44 1.35
C SER A 83 -16.24 -30.59 1.14
N ILE A 84 -15.65 -29.77 0.26
CA ILE A 84 -14.20 -29.75 0.01
C ILE A 84 -13.49 -28.86 1.04
N LEU A 85 -14.09 -27.75 1.46
CA LEU A 85 -13.47 -26.79 2.39
C LEU A 85 -13.58 -27.23 3.86
N GLU A 86 -14.69 -27.85 4.24
CA GLU A 86 -14.98 -28.29 5.61
C GLU A 86 -13.85 -29.16 6.23
N PRO A 87 -13.27 -30.17 5.54
CA PRO A 87 -12.17 -30.95 6.10
C PRO A 87 -10.83 -30.18 6.17
N LEU A 88 -10.67 -29.08 5.42
CA LEU A 88 -9.47 -28.23 5.46
C LEU A 88 -9.50 -27.25 6.65
N GLN A 89 -10.63 -27.14 7.34
CA GLN A 89 -10.78 -26.31 8.52
C GLN A 89 -10.25 -27.03 9.77
N THR A 90 -8.92 -27.28 9.84
CA THR A 90 -8.30 -28.13 10.87
C THR A 90 -7.88 -27.42 12.15
N LYS A 91 -8.04 -26.09 12.25
CA LYS A 91 -7.76 -25.34 13.49
C LYS A 91 -8.89 -24.38 13.84
N SER A 92 -9.37 -24.55 15.08
CA SER A 92 -10.30 -23.70 15.82
C SER A 92 -10.27 -22.25 15.36
N GLU A 93 -11.44 -21.62 15.24
CA GLU A 93 -11.60 -20.18 15.16
C GLU A 93 -10.74 -19.54 16.25
N VAL A 94 -9.56 -19.08 15.85
CA VAL A 94 -8.79 -18.12 16.61
C VAL A 94 -9.52 -16.83 16.31
N PRO A 95 -10.25 -16.25 17.27
CA PRO A 95 -10.95 -15.00 17.01
C PRO A 95 -9.96 -14.01 16.40
N SER A 96 -10.40 -13.25 15.40
CA SER A 96 -9.52 -12.35 14.63
C SER A 96 -8.65 -11.49 15.54
N TYR A 97 -9.15 -11.09 16.72
CA TYR A 97 -8.40 -10.36 17.73
C TYR A 97 -7.15 -11.11 18.24
N VAL A 98 -7.19 -12.43 18.42
CA VAL A 98 -6.02 -13.24 18.83
C VAL A 98 -5.05 -13.40 17.66
N MET A 99 -5.54 -13.58 16.43
CA MET A 99 -4.72 -13.71 15.23
C MET A 99 -4.02 -12.39 14.85
N LEU A 100 -4.65 -11.25 15.16
CA LEU A 100 -4.15 -9.90 14.93
C LEU A 100 -3.37 -9.33 16.13
N GLY A 101 -3.17 -10.09 17.20
CA GLY A 101 -2.40 -9.65 18.38
C GLY A 101 -3.07 -8.56 19.23
N VAL A 102 -4.40 -8.50 19.22
CA VAL A 102 -5.22 -7.53 19.96
C VAL A 102 -5.52 -8.06 21.37
N PRO A 103 -5.35 -7.27 22.45
CA PRO A 103 -5.66 -7.69 23.82
C PRO A 103 -7.16 -7.96 24.04
N LYS A 104 -7.52 -8.92 24.92
CA LYS A 104 -8.91 -9.15 25.34
C LYS A 104 -9.48 -7.96 26.14
N PRO A 105 -10.80 -7.69 26.09
CA PRO A 105 -11.42 -6.52 26.73
C PRO A 105 -11.47 -6.55 28.27
N ASP A 106 -11.23 -7.71 28.90
CA ASP A 106 -11.57 -7.93 30.31
C ASP A 106 -10.34 -8.27 31.16
N GLU A 107 -9.45 -7.31 31.38
CA GLU A 107 -8.62 -7.30 32.59
C GLU A 107 -8.24 -5.86 33.00
N PRO A 108 -8.64 -5.37 34.18
CA PRO A 108 -8.34 -4.01 34.62
C PRO A 108 -6.90 -3.92 35.14
N SER A 109 -5.97 -3.46 34.31
CA SER A 109 -4.61 -3.15 34.75
C SER A 109 -4.57 -1.82 35.51
N LYS A 110 -4.25 -1.91 36.81
CA LYS A 110 -3.94 -0.80 37.71
C LYS A 110 -2.82 0.08 37.13
N ALA A 111 -3.08 1.38 37.02
CA ALA A 111 -2.09 2.38 36.68
C ALA A 111 -1.03 2.54 37.81
N PRO A 112 0.28 2.64 37.49
CA PRO A 112 1.27 3.25 38.37
C PRO A 112 1.24 4.79 38.24
N PRO A 113 1.76 5.52 39.24
CA PRO A 113 1.56 6.96 39.36
C PRO A 113 2.39 7.76 38.34
N SER A 114 1.85 8.93 38.03
CA SER A 114 2.40 9.96 37.14
C SER A 114 3.84 10.38 37.47
N PRO A 115 4.57 10.86 36.46
CA PRO A 115 5.53 11.94 36.70
C PRO A 115 5.30 13.12 35.74
N THR A 116 5.12 14.29 36.36
CA THR A 116 5.55 15.65 35.96
C THR A 116 5.24 16.24 34.57
N PRO A 117 4.97 17.56 34.49
CA PRO A 117 4.60 18.21 33.25
C PRO A 117 5.82 18.37 32.33
N GLN A 118 5.80 17.68 31.18
CA GLN A 118 6.71 17.93 30.06
C GLN A 118 5.97 18.65 28.92
N PRO A 119 6.64 19.56 28.18
CA PRO A 119 6.00 20.44 27.21
C PRO A 119 5.85 19.75 25.84
N GLN A 120 4.64 19.90 25.27
CA GLN A 120 4.23 19.60 23.88
C GLN A 120 4.44 18.14 23.42
N HIS A 121 3.38 17.54 22.85
CA HIS A 121 3.39 16.17 22.35
C HIS A 121 4.61 15.91 21.44
N PRO A 122 5.39 14.82 21.65
CA PRO A 122 6.53 14.55 20.79
C PRO A 122 6.06 14.29 19.36
N LEU A 123 6.61 15.05 18.41
CA LEU A 123 6.35 14.90 16.97
C LEU A 123 6.70 13.47 16.52
N SER A 124 6.07 13.03 15.42
CA SER A 124 6.47 11.79 14.75
C SER A 124 7.91 11.87 14.23
N PRO A 125 8.57 10.75 13.91
CA PRO A 125 9.91 10.78 13.31
C PRO A 125 9.99 11.65 12.05
N MET A 126 8.92 11.66 11.23
CA MET A 126 8.82 12.53 10.07
C MET A 126 8.70 13.99 10.48
N GLY A 127 7.80 14.32 11.41
CA GLY A 127 7.62 15.69 11.88
C GLY A 127 8.87 16.27 12.55
N GLU A 128 9.60 15.45 13.30
CA GLU A 128 10.87 15.83 13.93
C GLU A 128 11.96 16.09 12.89
N ALA A 129 12.06 15.26 11.85
CA ALA A 129 12.98 15.44 10.73
C ALA A 129 12.65 16.72 9.94
N CYS A 130 11.37 16.97 9.65
CA CYS A 130 10.90 18.17 8.97
C CYS A 130 11.14 19.44 9.79
N SER A 131 10.87 19.42 11.09
CA SER A 131 11.13 20.55 11.99
C SER A 131 12.61 20.95 12.03
N ARG A 132 13.52 19.97 11.98
CA ARG A 132 14.96 20.21 11.88
C ARG A 132 15.47 20.46 10.46
N MET A 133 14.60 20.34 9.46
CA MET A 133 14.97 20.39 8.05
C MET A 133 16.04 19.35 7.68
N ASP A 134 16.02 18.20 8.34
CA ASP A 134 16.96 17.09 8.11
C ASP A 134 16.53 16.29 6.88
N LEU A 135 16.95 16.79 5.71
CA LEU A 135 16.63 16.17 4.43
C LEU A 135 17.13 14.71 4.33
N THR A 136 18.18 14.34 5.06
CA THR A 136 18.71 12.97 5.05
C THR A 136 17.80 12.03 5.84
N ALA A 137 17.30 12.46 7.00
CA ALA A 137 16.32 11.70 7.75
C ALA A 137 15.00 11.58 6.98
N ILE A 138 14.51 12.67 6.37
CA ILE A 138 13.30 12.65 5.52
C ILE A 138 13.49 11.65 4.36
N HIS A 139 14.65 11.65 3.71
CA HIS A 139 14.98 10.69 2.64
C HIS A 139 14.86 9.24 3.12
N GLN A 140 15.48 8.90 4.24
CA GLN A 140 15.43 7.55 4.79
C GLN A 140 14.00 7.13 5.13
N ILE A 141 13.19 8.04 5.67
CA ILE A 141 11.79 7.77 6.00
C ILE A 141 11.00 7.50 4.71
N LEU A 142 11.12 8.36 3.68
CA LEU A 142 10.43 8.18 2.39
C LEU A 142 10.85 6.91 1.64
N VAL A 143 12.11 6.48 1.77
CA VAL A 143 12.56 5.17 1.27
C VAL A 143 11.86 4.04 2.04
N SER A 144 11.75 4.14 3.36
CA SER A 144 11.15 3.10 4.21
C SER A 144 9.63 2.99 4.06
N MET A 145 8.94 4.10 3.76
CA MET A 145 7.49 4.14 3.58
C MET A 145 7.02 3.41 2.32
N HIS A 146 7.88 3.24 1.31
CA HIS A 146 7.53 2.68 0.00
C HIS A 146 6.34 3.45 -0.61
N TYR A 147 5.34 2.74 -1.15
CA TYR A 147 4.09 3.29 -1.70
C TYR A 147 2.89 3.00 -0.79
N ARG A 148 3.11 2.76 0.51
CA ARG A 148 2.05 2.32 1.43
C ARG A 148 0.88 3.29 1.55
N ASP A 149 1.12 4.57 1.29
CA ASP A 149 0.12 5.63 1.37
C ASP A 149 -0.54 5.97 0.03
N ASP A 150 -0.14 5.33 -1.07
CA ASP A 150 -0.82 5.48 -2.35
C ASP A 150 -2.13 4.66 -2.30
N GLU A 151 -3.18 5.21 -1.68
CA GLU A 151 -4.54 4.67 -1.76
C GLU A 151 -4.95 4.61 -3.25
N GLY A 152 -5.08 3.39 -3.79
CA GLY A 152 -5.55 3.18 -5.17
C GLY A 152 -4.51 2.64 -6.16
N SER A 153 -3.28 2.30 -5.76
CA SER A 153 -2.33 1.62 -6.68
C SER A 153 -2.74 0.18 -7.04
N ASN A 154 -3.84 -0.35 -6.50
CA ASN A 154 -4.23 -1.77 -6.63
C ASN A 154 -5.43 -2.02 -7.54
N GLU A 155 -5.63 -1.17 -8.55
CA GLU A 155 -6.58 -1.47 -9.63
C GLU A 155 -5.98 -1.12 -10.98
N LEU A 156 -4.92 -1.84 -11.31
CA LEU A 156 -4.40 -1.88 -12.65
C LEU A 156 -5.37 -2.67 -13.54
N SER A 157 -6.35 -1.93 -14.05
CA SER A 157 -7.29 -2.42 -15.06
C SER A 157 -6.57 -2.66 -16.39
N PHE A 158 -7.24 -3.36 -17.31
CA PHE A 158 -6.87 -3.84 -18.66
C PHE A 158 -5.93 -2.96 -19.54
N GLN A 159 -5.63 -1.72 -19.15
CA GLN A 159 -4.74 -0.76 -19.81
C GLN A 159 -3.23 -0.91 -19.49
N GLU A 160 -2.84 -1.83 -18.60
CA GLU A 160 -1.42 -2.12 -18.29
C GLU A 160 -0.54 -2.54 -19.47
N TRP A 161 -1.15 -2.99 -20.56
CA TRP A 161 -0.43 -3.67 -21.63
C TRP A 161 0.08 -2.77 -22.75
N THR A 162 -0.13 -1.45 -22.66
CA THR A 162 0.43 -0.50 -23.64
C THR A 162 1.92 -0.27 -23.40
N GLN A 163 2.68 -0.01 -24.47
CA GLN A 163 4.10 0.34 -24.36
C GLN A 163 4.29 1.58 -23.48
N GLN A 164 3.41 2.56 -23.61
CA GLN A 164 3.42 3.79 -22.81
C GLN A 164 3.28 3.53 -21.30
N MET A 165 2.42 2.59 -20.88
CA MET A 165 2.31 2.23 -19.46
C MET A 165 3.57 1.51 -18.96
N ARG A 166 4.16 0.62 -19.76
CA ARG A 166 5.44 -0.03 -19.41
C ARG A 166 6.55 1.00 -19.23
N ASP A 167 6.70 1.90 -20.19
CA ASP A 167 7.73 2.95 -20.14
C ASP A 167 7.54 3.87 -18.93
N MET A 168 6.30 4.23 -18.59
CA MET A 168 5.97 4.97 -17.37
C MET A 168 6.39 4.20 -16.10
N LEU A 169 5.99 2.93 -15.98
CA LEU A 169 6.28 2.13 -14.80
C LEU A 169 7.79 1.87 -14.64
N ASP A 170 8.50 1.69 -15.76
CA ASP A 170 9.95 1.59 -15.80
C ASP A 170 10.62 2.90 -15.39
N ALA A 171 10.11 4.06 -15.85
CA ALA A 171 10.59 5.36 -15.40
C ALA A 171 10.42 5.55 -13.89
N ARG A 172 9.26 5.18 -13.32
CA ARG A 172 9.04 5.17 -11.86
C ARG A 172 10.06 4.31 -11.14
N LYS A 173 10.27 3.08 -11.63
CA LYS A 173 11.22 2.12 -11.03
C LYS A 173 12.66 2.62 -11.09
N GLN A 174 13.08 3.22 -12.21
CA GLN A 174 14.40 3.84 -12.35
C GLN A 174 14.55 5.04 -11.41
N GLY A 175 13.51 5.87 -11.30
CA GLY A 175 13.46 6.99 -10.35
C GLY A 175 13.61 6.53 -8.91
N ASP A 176 12.94 5.44 -8.52
CA ASP A 176 13.08 4.84 -7.18
C ASP A 176 14.49 4.33 -6.89
N PHE A 177 15.13 3.71 -7.89
CA PHE A 177 16.51 3.25 -7.78
C PHE A 177 17.48 4.43 -7.59
N ALA A 178 17.38 5.43 -8.46
CA ALA A 178 18.19 6.65 -8.38
C ALA A 178 17.95 7.41 -7.06
N PHE A 179 16.69 7.51 -6.63
CA PHE A 179 16.33 8.11 -5.34
C PHE A 179 17.00 7.39 -4.18
N ARG A 180 16.97 6.06 -4.15
CA ARG A 180 17.64 5.27 -3.10
C ARG A 180 19.16 5.45 -3.12
N ASP A 181 19.76 5.51 -4.29
CA ASP A 181 21.20 5.72 -4.48
C ASP A 181 21.64 7.19 -4.28
N LYS A 182 20.68 8.08 -3.99
CA LYS A 182 20.88 9.52 -3.80
C LYS A 182 21.38 10.25 -5.06
N ASP A 183 21.20 9.65 -6.23
CA ASP A 183 21.31 10.37 -7.50
C ASP A 183 20.02 11.15 -7.74
N PHE A 184 19.90 12.27 -7.04
CA PHE A 184 18.68 13.08 -7.04
C PHE A 184 18.36 13.71 -8.39
N LYS A 185 19.37 13.96 -9.23
CA LYS A 185 19.13 14.51 -10.58
C LYS A 185 18.53 13.46 -11.50
N ALA A 186 19.13 12.27 -11.54
CA ALA A 186 18.55 11.16 -12.31
C ALA A 186 17.16 10.78 -11.80
N ALA A 187 16.94 10.84 -10.48
CA ALA A 187 15.62 10.61 -9.88
C ALA A 187 14.59 11.65 -10.35
N ILE A 188 14.95 12.95 -10.38
CA ILE A 188 14.07 14.01 -10.90
C ILE A 188 13.69 13.74 -12.35
N ASP A 189 14.66 13.39 -13.21
CA ASP A 189 14.41 13.15 -14.64
C ASP A 189 13.43 11.97 -14.82
N CYS A 190 13.68 10.86 -14.12
CA CYS A 190 12.84 9.67 -14.18
C CYS A 190 11.42 9.91 -13.65
N TYR A 191 11.28 10.57 -12.49
CA TYR A 191 9.98 10.92 -11.95
C TYR A 191 9.24 11.95 -12.82
N THR A 192 9.96 12.83 -13.49
CA THR A 192 9.36 13.77 -14.45
C THR A 192 8.82 13.06 -15.67
N GLN A 193 9.55 12.11 -16.22
CA GLN A 193 9.04 11.24 -17.28
C GLN A 193 7.78 10.48 -16.83
N PHE A 194 7.74 9.97 -15.59
CA PHE A 194 6.55 9.32 -15.04
C PHE A 194 5.34 10.27 -15.00
N VAL A 195 5.53 11.47 -14.45
CA VAL A 195 4.48 12.49 -14.27
C VAL A 195 3.97 13.01 -15.61
N ASP A 196 4.86 13.29 -16.57
CA ASP A 196 4.51 13.89 -17.86
C ASP A 196 3.64 12.96 -18.72
N VAL A 197 3.79 11.65 -18.58
CA VAL A 197 2.92 10.68 -19.27
C VAL A 197 1.48 10.74 -18.74
N GLY A 198 1.28 11.11 -17.47
CA GLY A 198 -0.02 11.52 -16.91
C GLY A 198 -1.12 10.47 -16.83
N THR A 199 -0.85 9.22 -17.21
CA THR A 199 -1.82 8.11 -17.17
C THR A 199 -2.04 7.55 -15.76
N MET A 200 -1.03 7.63 -14.90
CA MET A 200 -1.11 7.26 -13.48
C MET A 200 -0.59 8.41 -12.64
N VAL A 201 -1.24 8.63 -11.50
CA VAL A 201 -0.89 9.70 -10.57
C VAL A 201 -0.51 9.07 -9.24
N SER A 202 0.64 9.45 -8.69
CA SER A 202 1.17 8.89 -7.44
C SER A 202 1.59 10.03 -6.51
N PRO A 203 0.95 10.18 -5.33
CA PRO A 203 1.36 11.19 -4.36
C PRO A 203 2.78 10.91 -3.84
N THR A 204 3.17 9.64 -3.69
CA THR A 204 4.56 9.27 -3.32
C THR A 204 5.60 9.74 -4.34
N VAL A 205 5.34 9.61 -5.65
CA VAL A 205 6.28 10.10 -6.67
C VAL A 205 6.49 11.61 -6.54
N TYR A 206 5.41 12.38 -6.36
CA TYR A 206 5.51 13.81 -6.11
C TYR A 206 6.30 14.14 -4.84
N ALA A 207 6.02 13.47 -3.72
CA ALA A 207 6.77 13.71 -2.48
C ALA A 207 8.28 13.39 -2.62
N ARG A 208 8.63 12.29 -3.30
CA ARG A 208 10.02 11.92 -3.55
C ARG A 208 10.72 12.90 -4.49
N ARG A 209 10.07 13.31 -5.58
CA ARG A 209 10.61 14.31 -6.51
C ARG A 209 10.76 15.67 -5.83
N SER A 210 9.80 16.06 -4.98
CA SER A 210 9.90 17.24 -4.12
C SER A 210 11.17 17.21 -3.24
N LEU A 211 11.44 16.08 -2.57
CA LEU A 211 12.67 15.95 -1.78
C LEU A 211 13.93 16.01 -2.66
N CYS A 212 13.92 15.42 -3.86
CA CYS A 212 15.05 15.53 -4.78
C CYS A 212 15.32 16.99 -5.17
N HIS A 213 14.28 17.77 -5.43
CA HIS A 213 14.40 19.19 -5.70
C HIS A 213 15.00 19.94 -4.51
N LEU A 214 14.58 19.64 -3.27
CA LEU A 214 15.20 20.22 -2.06
C LEU A 214 16.68 19.86 -1.92
N MET A 215 17.04 18.60 -2.22
CA MET A 215 18.44 18.14 -2.23
C MET A 215 19.28 18.81 -3.34
N CYS A 216 18.62 19.28 -4.41
CA CYS A 216 19.23 20.00 -5.52
C CYS A 216 19.10 21.53 -5.40
N ASP A 217 18.70 22.05 -4.23
CA ASP A 217 18.52 23.49 -3.96
C ASP A 217 17.49 24.19 -4.88
N GLN A 218 16.39 23.50 -5.17
CA GLN A 218 15.27 23.98 -5.99
C GLN A 218 13.96 24.03 -5.19
N PRO A 219 13.84 24.91 -4.18
CA PRO A 219 12.71 24.88 -3.24
C PRO A 219 11.37 25.26 -3.87
N ASP A 220 11.32 26.13 -4.89
CA ASP A 220 10.08 26.43 -5.61
C ASP A 220 9.50 25.21 -6.34
N ALA A 221 10.37 24.41 -6.97
CA ALA A 221 9.96 23.18 -7.64
C ALA A 221 9.49 22.14 -6.62
N ALA A 222 10.19 22.05 -5.50
CA ALA A 222 9.80 21.18 -4.40
C ALA A 222 8.42 21.52 -3.82
N LEU A 223 8.14 22.81 -3.62
CA LEU A 223 6.84 23.26 -3.11
C LEU A 223 5.71 22.89 -4.07
N ARG A 224 5.90 23.12 -5.38
CA ARG A 224 4.89 22.73 -6.40
C ARG A 224 4.57 21.24 -6.36
N ASP A 225 5.59 20.39 -6.25
CA ASP A 225 5.39 18.95 -6.14
C ASP A 225 4.68 18.55 -4.83
N ALA A 226 5.04 19.18 -3.70
CA ALA A 226 4.40 18.90 -2.42
C ALA A 226 2.92 19.32 -2.40
N MET A 227 2.57 20.43 -3.06
CA MET A 227 1.18 20.84 -3.28
C MET A 227 0.44 19.88 -4.20
N GLN A 228 1.09 19.40 -5.27
CA GLN A 228 0.50 18.41 -6.16
C GLN A 228 0.23 17.08 -5.44
N ALA A 229 1.13 16.64 -4.56
CA ALA A 229 0.90 15.48 -3.71
C ALA A 229 -0.35 15.63 -2.82
N GLN A 230 -0.55 16.83 -2.23
CA GLN A 230 -1.76 17.15 -1.47
C GLN A 230 -3.01 17.13 -2.35
N CYS A 231 -2.95 17.66 -3.58
CA CYS A 231 -4.10 17.60 -4.50
C CYS A 231 -4.53 16.16 -4.81
N VAL A 232 -3.57 15.23 -4.85
CA VAL A 232 -3.83 13.81 -5.12
C VAL A 232 -4.35 13.10 -3.87
N TYR A 233 -3.77 13.39 -2.70
CA TYR A 233 -4.22 12.84 -1.43
C TYR A 233 -4.36 13.95 -0.37
N PRO A 234 -5.55 14.56 -0.24
CA PRO A 234 -5.77 15.76 0.59
C PRO A 234 -5.49 15.59 2.08
N ASP A 235 -5.72 14.39 2.62
CA ASP A 235 -5.54 14.08 4.04
C ASP A 235 -4.18 13.39 4.31
N TRP A 236 -3.21 13.48 3.38
CA TRP A 236 -1.90 12.84 3.53
C TRP A 236 -0.91 13.71 4.31
N PRO A 237 -0.50 13.32 5.53
CA PRO A 237 0.36 14.18 6.35
C PRO A 237 1.71 14.49 5.70
N THR A 238 2.28 13.53 4.96
CA THR A 238 3.57 13.69 4.29
C THR A 238 3.58 14.82 3.26
N ALA A 239 2.45 15.08 2.57
CA ALA A 239 2.38 16.20 1.64
C ALA A 239 2.57 17.55 2.35
N PHE A 240 1.91 17.73 3.50
CA PHE A 240 2.04 18.94 4.33
C PHE A 240 3.44 19.07 4.92
N TYR A 241 4.03 17.98 5.41
CA TYR A 241 5.42 17.98 5.87
C TYR A 241 6.41 18.41 4.78
N MET A 242 6.22 17.94 3.54
CA MET A 242 7.05 18.36 2.42
C MET A 242 6.86 19.84 2.06
N GLN A 243 5.63 20.37 2.14
CA GLN A 243 5.36 21.80 1.97
C GLN A 243 6.05 22.63 3.05
N ALA A 244 5.97 22.21 4.31
CA ALA A 244 6.64 22.90 5.42
C ALA A 244 8.15 23.06 5.17
N VAL A 245 8.82 21.98 4.77
CA VAL A 245 10.27 21.99 4.48
C VAL A 245 10.59 22.90 3.29
N ALA A 246 9.79 22.86 2.22
CA ALA A 246 9.99 23.73 1.06
C ALA A 246 9.76 25.21 1.39
N LEU A 247 8.73 25.53 2.15
CA LEU A 247 8.42 26.89 2.62
C LEU A 247 9.51 27.42 3.56
N SER A 248 10.03 26.60 4.48
CA SER A 248 11.16 26.98 5.32
C SER A 248 12.40 27.33 4.48
N LYS A 249 12.66 26.60 3.39
CA LYS A 249 13.76 26.90 2.45
C LYS A 249 13.52 28.18 1.63
N LEU A 250 12.27 28.58 1.44
CA LEU A 250 11.86 29.85 0.80
C LEU A 250 11.79 31.03 1.78
N ASP A 251 12.20 30.82 3.04
CA ASP A 251 12.13 31.80 4.13
C ASP A 251 10.70 32.23 4.52
N MET A 252 9.70 31.40 4.20
CA MET A 252 8.30 31.60 4.53
C MET A 252 7.96 30.91 5.86
N GLN A 253 8.57 31.36 6.96
CA GLN A 253 8.55 30.63 8.25
C GLN A 253 7.16 30.48 8.88
N SER A 254 6.28 31.46 8.70
CA SER A 254 4.89 31.39 9.19
C SER A 254 4.15 30.24 8.52
N ASP A 255 4.13 30.24 7.18
CA ASP A 255 3.44 29.24 6.38
C ASP A 255 4.04 27.84 6.61
N ALA A 256 5.37 27.76 6.76
CA ALA A 256 6.04 26.50 7.08
C ALA A 256 5.59 25.93 8.44
N THR A 257 5.45 26.77 9.45
CA THR A 257 4.98 26.37 10.78
C THR A 257 3.52 25.91 10.73
N ASP A 258 2.68 26.62 9.97
CA ASP A 258 1.28 26.26 9.77
C ASP A 258 1.16 24.87 9.10
N MET A 259 1.92 24.62 8.03
CA MET A 259 1.94 23.32 7.36
C MET A 259 2.46 22.19 8.26
N LEU A 260 3.46 22.45 9.10
CA LEU A 260 3.98 21.46 10.05
C LEU A 260 2.94 21.10 11.14
N ASN A 261 2.19 22.08 11.62
CA ASN A 261 1.12 21.88 12.58
C ASN A 261 -0.06 21.11 11.97
N GLU A 262 -0.46 21.43 10.74
CA GLU A 262 -1.51 20.70 10.02
C GLU A 262 -1.10 19.23 9.78
N ALA A 263 0.14 18.98 9.36
CA ALA A 263 0.67 17.63 9.19
C ALA A 263 0.59 16.79 10.48
N SER A 264 1.01 17.36 11.62
CA SER A 264 0.96 16.69 12.91
C SER A 264 -0.48 16.36 13.33
N GLN A 265 -1.42 17.29 13.12
CA GLN A 265 -2.84 17.08 13.41
C GLN A 265 -3.45 15.95 12.57
N LEU A 266 -3.10 15.88 11.27
CA LEU A 266 -3.55 14.82 10.39
C LEU A 266 -2.99 13.45 10.80
N GLU A 267 -1.72 13.35 11.21
CA GLU A 267 -1.16 12.11 11.75
C GLU A 267 -1.87 11.64 13.01
N GLU A 268 -2.13 12.55 13.95
CA GLU A 268 -2.86 12.23 15.17
C GLU A 268 -4.28 11.73 14.87
N LYS A 269 -4.98 12.39 13.95
CA LYS A 269 -6.32 11.99 13.50
C LYS A 269 -6.27 10.58 12.90
N ARG A 270 -5.28 10.30 12.04
CA ARG A 270 -5.09 8.99 11.42
C ARG A 270 -4.79 7.90 12.45
N GLN A 271 -3.95 8.18 13.44
CA GLN A 271 -3.65 7.27 14.55
C GLN A 271 -4.86 7.00 15.44
N LYS A 272 -5.67 8.02 15.73
CA LYS A 272 -6.92 7.89 16.51
C LYS A 272 -7.96 7.07 15.75
N SER A 273 -8.13 7.30 14.45
CA SER A 273 -9.01 6.52 13.57
C SER A 273 -8.56 5.07 13.41
N ALA A 274 -7.26 4.80 13.42
CA ALA A 274 -6.72 3.44 13.46
C ALA A 274 -6.86 2.75 14.84
N ARG A 275 -7.21 3.50 15.89
CA ARG A 275 -7.24 3.08 17.30
C ARG A 275 -8.65 3.02 17.92
N GLY A 276 -9.75 3.10 17.18
CA GLY A 276 -11.06 3.05 17.85
C GLY A 276 -12.22 2.45 17.06
N PRO A 277 -13.34 2.17 17.75
CA PRO A 277 -13.47 1.73 19.15
C PRO A 277 -13.19 0.24 19.35
#